data_AF-A0AB35XW59-F1
#
_entry.id   AF-A0AB35XW59-F1
#
_cell.length_a   1.000
_cell.length_b   1.000
_cell.length_c   1.000
_cell.angle_alpha   90.00
_cell.angle_beta   90.00
_cell.angle_gamma   90.00
#
_symmetry.space_group_name_H-M   'P 1'
#
loop_
_entity.id
_entity.type
_entity.pdbx_description
1 polymer ?
#
loop_
_entity_poly.entity_id
_entity_poly.type
_entity_poly.pdbx_seq_one_letter_code
_entity_poly.pdbx_strand_id
1 'polypeptide(L)'
;MNNVPFEMIIEDLNCGREIEFAYHGKKYSITNSEGYWNFCCDTDGIIIERLCPFNDKTKLIERVSNLNVEGVLLSTIFDKAKYDAQSLCIL
;
A
#
# COMPACT_ATOMS: atom_id res chain seq x y z
N MET A 1 -1.29 19.92 -4.21
CA MET A 1 -0.67 18.76 -3.53
C MET A 1 0.28 18.13 -4.51
N ASN A 2 1.52 17.88 -4.08
CA ASN A 2 2.49 17.17 -4.91
C ASN A 2 2.11 15.69 -4.95
N ASN A 3 2.14 15.09 -6.14
CA ASN A 3 1.93 13.66 -6.30
C ASN A 3 3.00 12.89 -5.50
N VAL A 4 2.62 11.81 -4.82
CA VAL A 4 3.57 10.90 -4.18
C VAL A 4 3.85 9.76 -5.17
N PRO A 5 5.05 9.69 -5.77
CA PRO A 5 5.41 8.61 -6.67
C PRO A 5 5.52 7.29 -5.92
N PHE A 6 5.38 6.18 -6.64
CA PHE A 6 5.43 4.85 -6.04
C PHE A 6 6.76 4.55 -5.34
N GLU A 7 7.87 5.11 -5.84
CA GLU A 7 9.19 4.96 -5.21
C GLU A 7 9.20 5.45 -3.75
N MET A 8 8.55 6.59 -3.47
CA MET A 8 8.43 7.09 -2.09
C MET A 8 7.62 6.14 -1.20
N ILE A 9 6.57 5.50 -1.75
CA ILE A 9 5.79 4.48 -1.02
C ILE A 9 6.68 3.30 -0.63
N ILE A 10 7.53 2.84 -1.55
CA ILE A 10 8.50 1.77 -1.28
C ILE A 10 9.52 2.19 -0.21
N GLU A 11 10.02 3.43 -0.26
CA GLU A 11 10.95 3.96 0.74
C GLU A 11 10.34 3.99 2.14
N ASP A 12 9.11 4.50 2.27
CA ASP A 12 8.38 4.55 3.53
C ASP A 12 8.10 3.15 4.10
N LEU A 13 7.65 2.21 3.27
CA LEU A 13 7.46 0.81 3.66
C LEU A 13 8.78 0.14 4.10
N ASN A 14 9.88 0.44 3.41
CA ASN A 14 11.21 -0.06 3.78
C ASN A 14 11.70 0.52 5.13
N CYS A 15 11.22 1.70 5.51
CA CYS A 15 11.43 2.29 6.84
C CYS A 15 10.51 1.70 7.92
N GLY A 16 9.56 0.84 7.52
CA GLY A 16 8.61 0.18 8.42
C GLY A 16 7.33 0.96 8.66
N ARG A 17 7.05 1.96 7.82
CA ARG A 17 5.85 2.80 7.92
C ARG A 17 4.66 2.15 7.23
N GLU A 18 3.48 2.44 7.74
CA GLU A 18 2.23 1.93 7.16
C GLU A 18 1.67 2.94 6.16
N ILE A 19 0.96 2.44 5.16
CA ILE A 19 0.39 3.25 4.08
C ILE A 19 -1.11 3.05 4.06
N GLU A 20 -1.88 4.13 4.09
CA GLU A 20 -3.31 4.12 3.84
C GLU A 20 -3.63 5.05 2.67
N PHE A 21 -4.52 4.63 1.78
CA PHE A 21 -4.95 5.43 0.63
C PHE A 21 -6.34 5.02 0.17
N ALA A 22 -7.05 5.92 -0.50
CA ALA A 22 -8.32 5.63 -1.14
C ALA A 22 -8.17 5.59 -2.66
N TYR A 23 -8.81 4.60 -3.28
CA TYR A 23 -8.88 4.43 -4.72
C TYR A 23 -10.28 3.95 -5.10
N HIS A 24 -10.89 4.58 -6.12
CA HIS A 24 -12.25 4.26 -6.59
C HIS A 24 -13.32 4.16 -5.48
N GLY A 25 -13.24 5.03 -4.48
CA GLY A 25 -14.23 5.09 -3.38
C GLY A 25 -14.03 4.02 -2.30
N LYS A 26 -12.99 3.19 -2.38
CA LYS A 26 -12.59 2.25 -1.34
C LYS A 26 -11.30 2.70 -0.67
N LYS A 27 -11.16 2.37 0.61
CA LYS A 27 -9.95 2.57 1.40
C LYS A 27 -9.14 1.28 1.44
N TYR A 28 -7.85 1.43 1.20
CA TYR A 28 -6.87 0.36 1.16
C TYR A 28 -5.70 0.70 2.06
N SER A 29 -5.08 -0.32 2.62
CA SER A 29 -3.91 -0.13 3.47
C SER A 29 -2.87 -1.23 3.29
N ILE A 30 -1.61 -0.86 3.51
CA ILE A 30 -0.48 -1.77 3.70
C ILE A 30 -0.01 -1.58 5.13
N THR A 31 -0.38 -2.51 6.00
CA THR A 31 -0.23 -2.37 7.47
C THR A 31 0.45 -3.59 8.07
N ASN A 32 1.09 -3.40 9.22
CA ASN A 32 1.64 -4.47 10.01
C ASN A 32 0.68 -4.83 11.13
N SER A 33 0.19 -6.06 11.12
CA SER A 33 -0.59 -6.61 12.23
C SER A 33 -0.14 -8.04 12.53
N GLU A 34 -0.03 -8.36 13.82
CA GLU A 34 0.35 -9.69 14.30
C GLU A 34 1.71 -10.18 13.77
N GLY A 35 2.64 -9.26 13.49
CA GLY A 35 3.98 -9.59 13.01
C GLY A 35 4.06 -9.89 11.50
N TYR A 36 3.01 -9.55 10.74
CA TYR A 36 2.96 -9.69 9.29
C TYR A 36 2.53 -8.38 8.63
N TRP A 37 3.12 -8.09 7.48
CA TRP A 37 2.60 -7.11 6.54
C TRP A 37 1.39 -7.68 5.81
N ASN A 38 0.32 -6.89 5.73
CA ASN A 38 -0.91 -7.24 5.06
C ASN A 38 -1.30 -6.11 4.10
N PHE A 39 -1.91 -6.49 2.98
CA PHE A 39 -2.64 -5.58 2.11
C PHE A 39 -4.14 -5.79 2.35
N CYS A 40 -4.83 -4.70 2.70
CA CYS A 40 -6.21 -4.74 3.18
C CYS A 40 -7.12 -3.85 2.33
N CYS A 41 -8.41 -4.22 2.28
CA CYS A 41 -9.50 -3.31 1.92
C CYS A 41 -10.22 -2.93 3.20
N ASP A 42 -9.96 -1.74 3.73
CA ASP A 42 -10.51 -1.29 5.01
C ASP A 42 -11.99 -0.95 4.90
N THR A 43 -12.45 -0.56 3.70
CA THR A 43 -13.88 -0.36 3.43
C THR A 43 -14.67 -1.65 3.59
N ASP A 44 -14.13 -2.77 3.12
CA ASP A 44 -14.81 -4.08 3.18
C ASP A 44 -14.42 -4.87 4.44
N GLY A 45 -13.45 -4.38 5.22
CA GLY A 45 -12.96 -5.03 6.44
C GLY A 45 -12.22 -6.35 6.20
N ILE A 46 -11.55 -6.50 5.05
CA ILE A 46 -10.90 -7.75 4.65
C ILE A 46 -9.39 -7.57 4.44
N ILE A 47 -8.64 -8.62 4.79
CA ILE A 47 -7.27 -8.80 4.32
C ILE A 47 -7.35 -9.37 2.90
N ILE A 48 -6.92 -8.59 1.92
CA ILE A 48 -6.82 -9.04 0.53
C ILE A 48 -5.67 -10.04 0.42
N GLU A 49 -4.53 -9.69 1.02
CA GLU A 49 -3.33 -10.52 0.97
C GLU A 49 -2.47 -10.35 2.22
N ARG A 50 -1.98 -11.46 2.77
CA ARG A 50 -0.85 -11.45 3.73
C ARG A 50 0.46 -11.49 2.94
N LEU A 51 1.21 -10.39 2.95
CA LEU A 51 2.37 -10.16 2.08
C LEU A 51 3.60 -10.97 2.53
N CYS A 52 4.04 -10.72 3.76
CA CYS A 52 5.23 -11.34 4.35
C CYS A 52 5.32 -11.09 5.87
N PRO A 53 6.19 -11.80 6.59
CA PRO A 53 6.54 -11.43 7.96
C PRO A 53 7.11 -10.00 8.02
N PHE A 54 6.89 -9.30 9.15
CA PHE A 54 7.30 -7.90 9.34
C PHE A 54 8.78 -7.64 9.05
N ASN A 55 9.65 -8.57 9.45
CA ASN A 55 11.10 -8.43 9.33
C ASN A 55 11.64 -8.67 7.91
N ASP A 56 10.82 -9.21 7.00
CA ASP A 56 11.25 -9.57 5.64
C ASP A 56 11.01 -8.42 4.66
N LYS A 57 11.82 -7.36 4.81
CA LYS A 57 11.69 -6.12 4.00
C LYS A 57 11.88 -6.36 2.50
N THR A 58 12.80 -7.25 2.13
CA THR A 58 13.05 -7.56 0.71
C THR A 58 11.80 -8.17 0.08
N LYS A 59 11.17 -9.12 0.77
CA LYS A 59 9.94 -9.73 0.29
C LYS A 59 8.76 -8.76 0.31
N LEU A 60 8.69 -7.84 1.28
CA LEU A 60 7.68 -6.78 1.30
C LEU A 60 7.72 -5.97 0.00
N ILE A 61 8.90 -5.46 -0.37
CA ILE A 61 9.07 -4.63 -1.58
C ILE A 61 8.72 -5.44 -2.83
N GLU A 62 9.15 -6.70 -2.92
CA GLU A 62 8.81 -7.59 -4.03
C GLU A 62 7.29 -7.78 -4.17
N ARG A 63 6.59 -8.07 -3.07
CA ARG A 63 5.14 -8.28 -3.08
C ARG A 63 4.41 -7.00 -3.45
N VAL A 64 4.74 -5.87 -2.80
CA VAL A 64 4.10 -4.57 -3.04
C VAL A 64 4.29 -4.08 -4.47
N SER A 65 5.46 -4.32 -5.06
CA SER A 65 5.74 -3.98 -6.47
C SER A 65 4.86 -4.71 -7.48
N ASN A 66 4.29 -5.86 -7.08
CA ASN A 66 3.41 -6.68 -7.90
C ASN A 66 1.92 -6.61 -7.48
N LEU A 67 1.58 -5.78 -6.47
CA LEU A 67 0.20 -5.63 -6.03
C LEU A 67 -0.67 -4.99 -7.10
N ASN A 68 -1.89 -5.48 -7.19
CA ASN A 68 -2.92 -4.93 -8.06
C ASN A 68 -4.15 -4.56 -7.23
N VAL A 69 -4.72 -3.40 -7.53
CA VAL A 69 -6.01 -2.95 -7.01
C VAL A 69 -6.95 -2.84 -8.19
N GLU A 70 -8.01 -3.65 -8.19
CA GLU A 70 -9.00 -3.67 -9.27
C GLU A 70 -8.37 -3.87 -10.67
N GLY A 71 -7.33 -4.70 -10.75
CA GLY A 71 -6.61 -5.01 -12.01
C GLY A 71 -5.59 -3.94 -12.45
N VAL A 72 -5.33 -2.93 -11.64
CA VAL A 72 -4.32 -1.90 -11.90
C VAL A 72 -3.16 -2.06 -10.92
N LEU A 73 -1.93 -2.08 -11.43
CA LEU A 73 -0.73 -2.12 -10.60
C LEU A 73 -0.69 -0.94 -9.64
N LEU A 74 -0.33 -1.20 -8.38
CA LEU A 74 -0.22 -0.18 -7.35
C LEU A 74 0.72 0.96 -7.76
N SER A 75 1.84 0.62 -8.41
CA SER A 75 2.77 1.61 -8.98
C SER A 75 2.09 2.56 -9.96
N THR A 76 1.24 2.03 -10.84
CA THR A 76 0.47 2.86 -11.80
C THR A 76 -0.53 3.76 -11.10
N ILE A 77 -1.07 3.36 -9.94
CA ILE A 77 -2.01 4.18 -9.16
C ILE A 77 -1.29 5.40 -8.59
N PHE A 78 -0.12 5.20 -7.97
CA PHE A 78 0.68 6.29 -7.39
C PHE A 78 1.37 7.15 -8.45
N ASP A 79 2.07 6.55 -9.42
CA ASP A 79 2.83 7.31 -10.43
C ASP A 79 1.93 8.17 -11.32
N LYS A 80 0.66 7.76 -11.51
CA LYS A 80 -0.34 8.52 -12.27
C LYS A 80 -1.32 9.31 -11.39
N ALA A 81 -1.06 9.41 -10.09
CA ALA A 81 -1.90 10.16 -9.14
C ALA A 81 -3.39 9.79 -9.20
N LYS A 82 -3.70 8.49 -9.36
CA LYS A 82 -5.09 8.00 -9.48
C LYS A 82 -5.79 7.79 -8.14
N TYR A 83 -5.05 7.79 -7.04
CA TYR A 83 -5.57 7.72 -5.68
C TYR A 83 -6.14 9.09 -5.25
N ASP A 84 -6.99 9.11 -4.23
CA ASP A 84 -7.42 10.36 -3.61
C ASP A 84 -6.26 10.93 -2.77
N ALA A 85 -5.65 12.02 -3.24
CA ALA A 85 -4.50 12.63 -2.59
C ALA A 85 -4.77 13.12 -1.15
N GLN A 86 -6.02 13.41 -0.79
CA GLN A 86 -6.37 13.82 0.58
C GLN A 86 -6.49 12.64 1.55
N SER A 87 -6.62 11.43 1.00
CA SER A 87 -6.74 10.20 1.78
C SER A 87 -5.40 9.52 2.10
N LEU A 88 -4.31 9.95 1.45
CA LEU A 88 -3.00 9.34 1.64
C LEU A 88 -2.46 9.67 3.03
N CYS A 89 -2.35 8.64 3.86
CA CYS A 89 -1.67 8.70 5.15
C CYS A 89 -0.45 7.78 5.12
N ILE A 90 0.67 8.30 5.63
CA ILE A 90 1.88 7.53 5.85
C ILE A 90 2.15 7.65 7.36
N LEU A 91 2.10 6.52 8.07
CA LEU A 91 2.21 6.44 9.52
C LEU A 91 3.64 6.04 9.89
#